data_AF-A0A6S7CCZ5-F1
#
_entry.id   AF-A0A6S7CCZ5-F1
#
_cell.length_a   1.000
_cell.length_b   1.000
_cell.length_c   1.000
_cell.angle_alpha   90.00
_cell.angle_beta   90.00
_cell.angle_gamma   90.00
#
_symmetry.space_group_name_H-M   'P 1'
#
loop_
_entity.id
_entity.type
_entity.pdbx_description
1 polymer ?
#
loop_
_entity_poly.entity_id
_entity_poly.type
_entity_poly.pdbx_seq_one_letter_code
_entity_poly.pdbx_strand_id
1 'polypeptide(L)' 'MDHEELLAQMIATPAADRSFHEWPEVLANYAECLAALQLRLRREEMEELIRVGADFYRTLARAEQYRRASVWDGNTPP' A
#
# COMPACT_ATOMS: atom_id res chain seq x y z
N MET A 1 0.99 -7.54 21.82
CA MET A 1 0.58 -6.45 20.94
C MET A 1 -0.78 -6.78 20.42
N ASP A 2 -1.77 -6.00 20.80
CA ASP A 2 -3.13 -6.12 20.27
C ASP A 2 -3.24 -5.46 18.88
N HIS A 3 -4.40 -5.60 18.24
CA HIS A 3 -4.64 -5.05 16.91
C HIS A 3 -4.63 -3.51 16.89
N GLU A 4 -5.14 -2.85 17.94
CA GLU A 4 -5.25 -1.40 18.01
C GLU A 4 -3.87 -0.76 18.23
N GLU A 5 -3.04 -1.36 19.07
CA GLU A 5 -1.63 -1.02 19.28
C GLU A 5 -0.84 -1.13 17.97
N LEU A 6 -1.02 -2.24 17.23
CA LEU A 6 -0.34 -2.43 15.96
C LEU A 6 -0.76 -1.37 14.93
N LEU A 7 -2.06 -1.08 14.84
CA LEU A 7 -2.57 -0.04 13.94
C LEU A 7 -2.04 1.34 14.31
N ALA A 8 -2.08 1.71 15.59
CA ALA A 8 -1.55 2.97 16.08
C ALA A 8 -0.06 3.11 15.74
N GLN A 9 0.70 2.03 15.90
CA GLN A 9 2.12 1.99 15.53
C GLN A 9 2.32 2.17 14.02
N MET A 10 1.52 1.50 13.17
CA MET A 10 1.61 1.66 11.72
C MET A 10 1.34 3.10 11.26
N ILE A 11 0.40 3.79 11.91
CA ILE A 11 0.08 5.20 11.63
C ILE A 11 1.20 6.14 12.09
N ALA A 12 1.78 5.89 13.27
CA ALA A 12 2.80 6.75 13.86
C ALA A 12 4.20 6.53 13.27
N THR A 13 4.44 5.39 12.59
CA THR A 13 5.74 5.06 12.03
C THR A 13 6.08 6.00 10.88
N PRO A 14 7.21 6.73 10.95
CA PRO A 14 7.66 7.57 9.84
C PRO A 14 7.87 6.72 8.59
N ALA A 15 7.21 7.10 7.50
CA ALA A 15 7.37 6.47 6.19
C ALA A 15 8.06 7.45 5.24
N ALA A 16 8.70 6.91 4.21
CA ALA A 16 9.25 7.74 3.14
C ALA A 16 8.12 8.53 2.46
N ASP A 17 8.33 9.83 2.27
CA ASP A 17 7.41 10.69 1.53
C ASP A 17 7.58 10.38 0.04
N ARG A 18 6.80 9.42 -0.44
CA ARG A 18 6.83 8.94 -1.83
C ARG A 18 5.78 9.67 -2.65
N SER A 19 6.12 9.93 -3.91
CA SER A 19 5.16 10.51 -4.84
C SER A 19 3.99 9.54 -5.04
N PHE A 20 2.78 10.10 -5.20
CA PHE A 20 1.56 9.35 -5.54
C PHE A 20 1.66 8.55 -6.86
N HIS A 21 2.76 8.67 -7.61
CA HIS A 21 3.01 7.95 -8.85
C HIS A 21 3.80 6.66 -8.61
N GLU A 22 4.32 6.47 -7.39
CA GLU A 22 5.29 5.43 -7.04
C GLU A 22 4.65 4.22 -6.35
N TRP A 23 3.34 4.01 -6.53
CA TRP A 23 2.62 2.87 -5.96
C TRP A 23 3.21 1.51 -6.36
N PRO A 24 3.68 1.30 -7.61
CA PRO A 24 4.40 0.08 -7.96
C PRO A 24 5.69 -0.09 -7.16
N GLU A 25 6.49 0.97 -6.94
CA GLU A 25 7.68 0.85 -6.09
C GLU A 25 7.31 0.55 -4.63
N VAL A 26 6.23 1.12 -4.09
CA VAL A 26 5.75 0.78 -2.73
C VAL A 26 5.45 -0.71 -2.61
N LEU A 27 4.73 -1.29 -3.57
CA LEU A 27 4.43 -2.72 -3.59
C LEU A 27 5.69 -3.56 -3.79
N ALA A 28 6.67 -3.08 -4.57
CA ALA A 28 7.95 -3.75 -4.73
C ALA A 28 8.72 -3.85 -3.40
N ASN A 29 8.83 -2.78 -2.60
CA ASN A 29 9.50 -2.87 -1.29
C ASN A 29 8.77 -3.83 -0.34
N TYR A 30 7.43 -3.86 -0.40
CA TYR A 30 6.65 -4.82 0.38
C TYR A 30 6.99 -6.27 -0.03
N ALA A 31 7.08 -6.54 -1.34
CA ALA A 31 7.48 -7.85 -1.85
C ALA A 31 8.91 -8.24 -1.44
N GLU A 32 9.84 -7.29 -1.41
CA GLU A 32 11.21 -7.53 -0.91
C GLU A 32 11.21 -7.91 0.58
N CYS A 33 10.41 -7.22 1.41
CA CYS A 33 10.23 -7.58 2.81
C CYS A 33 9.67 -9.00 2.97
N LEU A 34 8.68 -9.39 2.15
CA LEU A 34 8.14 -10.74 2.17
C LEU A 34 9.18 -11.78 1.72
N ALA A 35 9.96 -11.49 0.69
CA ALA A 35 11.02 -12.39 0.22
C ALA A 35 12.07 -12.64 1.33
N ALA A 36 12.45 -11.60 2.07
CA ALA A 36 13.36 -11.73 3.21
C ALA A 36 12.78 -12.57 4.36
N LEU A 37 11.45 -12.58 4.52
CA LEU A 37 10.74 -13.35 5.55
C LEU A 37 10.29 -14.74 5.08
N GLN A 38 10.47 -15.08 3.81
CA GLN A 38 9.88 -16.28 3.19
C GLN A 38 10.21 -17.57 3.93
N LEU A 39 11.45 -17.74 4.40
CA LEU A 39 11.86 -18.96 5.11
C LEU A 39 11.30 -19.06 6.54
N ARG A 40 10.75 -17.97 7.07
CA ARG A 40 10.21 -17.88 8.44
C ARG A 40 8.68 -17.96 8.48
N LEU A 41 8.03 -17.88 7.33
CA LEU A 41 6.58 -17.89 7.19
C LEU A 41 6.12 -19.25 6.69
N ARG A 42 4.98 -19.72 7.20
CA ARG A 42 4.24 -20.80 6.55
C ARG A 42 3.71 -20.30 5.21
N ARG A 43 3.46 -21.23 4.30
CA ARG A 43 2.92 -20.90 2.98
C ARG A 43 1.60 -20.14 3.08
N GLU A 44 0.73 -20.54 4.00
CA GLU A 44 -0.58 -19.91 4.20
C GLU A 44 -0.45 -18.47 4.71
N GLU A 45 0.54 -18.21 5.57
CA GLU A 45 0.85 -16.85 6.06
C GLU A 45 1.41 -15.98 4.93
N MET A 46 2.25 -16.55 4.07
CA MET A 46 2.76 -15.87 2.88
C MET A 46 1.63 -15.50 1.91
N GLU A 47 0.72 -16.43 1.62
CA GLU A 47 -0.43 -16.21 0.74
C GLU A 47 -1.36 -15.12 1.29
N GLU A 48 -1.61 -15.12 2.60
CA GLU A 48 -2.44 -14.11 3.25
C GLU A 48 -1.79 -12.71 3.19
N LEU A 49 -0.48 -12.62 3.42
CA LEU A 49 0.27 -11.37 3.29
C LEU A 49 0.26 -10.85 1.85
N ILE A 50 0.46 -11.71 0.86
CA ILE A 50 0.33 -11.34 -0.57
C ILE A 50 -1.07 -10.80 -0.86
N ARG A 51 -2.12 -11.45 -0.34
CA ARG A 51 -3.52 -11.05 -0.52
C ARG A 51 -3.78 -9.65 0.06
N VAL A 52 -3.35 -9.40 1.29
CA VAL A 52 -3.50 -8.11 1.97
C VAL A 52 -2.70 -7.01 1.25
N GLY A 53 -1.46 -7.28 0.85
CA GLY A 53 -0.64 -6.34 0.07
C GLY A 53 -1.29 -5.95 -1.26
N ALA A 54 -1.89 -6.91 -1.97
CA ALA A 54 -2.62 -6.65 -3.20
C ALA A 54 -3.89 -5.79 -2.97
N ASP A 55 -4.58 -5.98 -1.86
CA ASP A 55 -5.76 -5.19 -1.50
C ASP A 55 -5.40 -3.73 -1.19
N PHE A 56 -4.34 -3.51 -0.40
CA PHE A 56 -3.79 -2.17 -0.16
C PHE A 56 -3.40 -1.48 -1.47
N TYR A 57 -2.63 -2.16 -2.33
CA TYR A 57 -2.20 -1.59 -3.61
C TYR A 57 -3.38 -1.17 -4.49
N ARG A 58 -4.39 -2.05 -4.67
CA ARG A 58 -5.56 -1.75 -5.50
C ARG A 58 -6.38 -0.60 -4.94
N THR A 59 -6.56 -0.56 -3.62
CA THR A 59 -7.30 0.51 -2.95
C THR A 59 -6.62 1.87 -3.16
N LEU A 60 -5.30 1.94 -2.99
CA LEU A 60 -4.51 3.16 -3.16
C LEU A 60 -4.43 3.58 -4.64
N ALA A 61 -4.17 2.65 -5.55
CA ALA A 61 -4.15 2.92 -7.00
C ALA A 61 -5.50 3.46 -7.49
N ARG A 62 -6.62 2.90 -7.00
CA ARG A 62 -7.96 3.38 -7.32
C ARG A 62 -8.23 4.77 -6.74
N ALA A 63 -7.84 5.04 -5.49
CA ALA A 63 -7.97 6.37 -4.90
C ALA A 63 -7.20 7.43 -5.69
N GLU A 64 -6.00 7.09 -6.17
CA GLU A 64 -5.22 7.98 -7.04
C GLU A 64 -5.89 8.21 -8.40
N GLN A 65 -6.46 7.17 -9.03
CA GLN A 65 -7.23 7.31 -10.26
C GLN A 65 -8.43 8.27 -10.07
N TYR A 66 -9.17 8.15 -8.96
CA TYR A 66 -10.26 9.06 -8.64
C TYR A 66 -9.77 10.49 -8.46
N ARG A 67 -8.66 10.71 -7.74
CA ARG A 67 -8.05 12.02 -7.54
C ARG A 67 -7.65 12.67 -8.88
N ARG A 68 -7.04 11.91 -9.79
CA ARG A 68 -6.66 12.41 -11.13
C ARG A 68 -7.87 12.78 -11.98
N ALA A 69 -8.91 11.95 -11.97
CA ALA A 69 -10.13 12.21 -12.72
C ALA A 69 -10.86 13.46 -12.21
N SER A 70 -10.97 13.62 -10.89
CA SER A 70 -11.65 14.78 -10.27
C SER A 70 -10.87 16.09 -10.42
N VAL A 71 -9.53 16.05 -10.53
CA VAL A 71 -8.73 17.23 -10.90
C VAL A 71 -8.96 17.66 -12.36
N TRP A 72 -9.23 16.70 -13.25
CA TRP A 72 -9.49 16.98 -14.67
C TRP A 72 -10.86 17.65 -14.90
N ASP A 73 -11.88 17.26 -14.12
CA ASP A 73 -13.23 17.87 -14.21
C ASP A 73 -13.28 19.34 -13.74
N GLY A 74 -12.28 19.80 -12.98
CA GLY A 74 -12.20 21.17 -12.48
C GLY A 74 -11.62 22.21 -13.45
N ASN A 75 -11.10 21.79 -14.61
CA ASN A 75 -10.34 22.67 -15.51
C ASN A 75 -10.95 22.78 -16.92
N THR A 76 -12.28 22.84 -17.02
CA THR A 76 -12.98 23.17 -18.27
C THR A 76 -13.29 24.67 -18.25
N PRO A 77 -12.55 25.53 -18.98
CA PRO A 77 -13.00 26.92 -19.17
C PRO A 77 -14.25 26.93 -20.07
N PRO A 78 -15.13 27.94 -19.92
CA PRO A 78 -16.35 28.08 -20.70
C PRO A 78 -16.09 28.30 -22.19
#